data_AF-A0A3A0D4U6-F1
#
_entry.id   AF-A0A3A0D4U6-F1
#
_cell.length_a   1.000
_cell.length_b   1.000
_cell.length_c   1.000
_cell.angle_alpha   90.00
_cell.angle_beta   90.00
_cell.angle_gamma   90.00
#
_symmetry.space_group_name_H-M   'P 1'
#
loop_
_entity.id
_entity.type
_entity.pdbx_description
1 polymer ?
#
loop_
_entity_poly.entity_id
_entity_poly.type
_entity_poly.pdbx_seq_one_letter_code
_entity_poly.pdbx_strand_id
1 'polypeptide(L)'
;MPQEASNPQRFQWHDPADAGGPAPPTPDEAALGAAVKAALESGDAGERVLVEEMEALREVASRHGASRQVSEAIAVDLVAAILTVNYRGLKRPPDFWKSMAAKIAAVLLESPSAQARLENLWRRLIELHGPDA
;
A
#
# COMPACT_ATOMS: atom_id res chain seq x y z
N MET A 1 6.70 12.15 -64.45
CA MET A 1 6.83 10.74 -64.01
C MET A 1 8.00 10.10 -64.75
N PRO A 2 9.18 9.99 -64.12
CA PRO A 2 10.06 8.86 -64.39
C PRO A 2 10.40 8.10 -63.10
N GLN A 3 10.37 6.78 -63.24
CA GLN A 3 10.75 5.76 -62.27
C GLN A 3 12.27 5.70 -62.03
N GLU A 4 12.58 5.12 -60.88
CA GLU A 4 13.85 4.65 -60.34
C GLU A 4 14.88 4.10 -61.35
N ALA A 5 16.13 4.49 -61.13
CA ALA A 5 17.31 3.62 -61.24
C ALA A 5 18.19 3.96 -60.01
N SER A 6 18.18 3.15 -58.95
CA SER A 6 18.96 1.91 -58.81
C SER A 6 20.47 2.18 -58.85
N ASN A 7 21.12 2.34 -57.67
CA ASN A 7 22.42 1.74 -57.31
C ASN A 7 22.81 2.05 -55.83
N PRO A 8 23.87 1.45 -55.24
CA PRO A 8 23.80 0.35 -54.27
C PRO A 8 24.59 0.70 -52.99
N GLN A 9 24.89 -0.31 -52.16
CA GLN A 9 25.66 -0.25 -50.89
C GLN A 9 24.80 0.10 -49.67
N ARG A 10 24.98 -0.47 -48.48
CA ARG A 10 25.86 -1.52 -47.95
C ARG A 10 25.52 -1.52 -46.46
N PHE A 11 24.66 -2.42 -46.01
CA PHE A 11 24.60 -2.75 -44.59
C PHE A 11 24.57 -4.27 -44.48
N GLN A 12 25.77 -4.84 -44.67
CA GLN A 12 26.12 -6.13 -44.09
C GLN A 12 25.93 -5.97 -42.58
N TRP A 13 24.83 -6.49 -42.06
CA TRP A 13 24.68 -6.75 -40.64
C TRP A 13 25.70 -7.82 -40.29
N HIS A 14 26.88 -7.38 -39.87
CA HIS A 14 27.74 -8.23 -39.06
C HIS A 14 26.99 -8.47 -37.77
N ASP A 15 26.67 -9.74 -37.53
CA ASP A 15 26.29 -10.29 -36.24
C ASP A 15 27.59 -10.55 -35.47
N PRO A 16 27.93 -9.78 -34.42
CA PRO A 16 28.94 -10.21 -33.48
C PRO A 16 28.25 -10.90 -32.30
N ALA A 17 28.69 -12.12 -32.04
CA ALA A 17 28.52 -12.84 -30.78
C ALA A 17 27.27 -13.72 -30.66
N ASP A 18 27.27 -14.79 -31.45
CA ASP A 18 27.17 -16.12 -30.85
C ASP A 18 28.43 -16.38 -29.99
N ALA A 19 28.33 -16.10 -28.68
CA ALA A 19 29.21 -16.67 -27.65
C ALA A 19 28.68 -16.37 -26.23
N GLY A 20 28.06 -17.37 -25.60
CA GLY A 20 28.40 -17.73 -24.22
C GLY A 20 27.62 -17.10 -23.06
N GLY A 21 26.47 -17.69 -22.71
CA GLY A 21 25.90 -17.72 -21.36
C GLY A 21 25.42 -16.38 -20.77
N PRO A 22 24.52 -16.38 -19.77
CA PRO A 22 24.23 -15.16 -19.03
C PRO A 22 25.52 -14.69 -18.36
N ALA A 23 25.96 -13.48 -18.71
CA ALA A 23 27.07 -12.82 -18.03
C ALA A 23 26.81 -12.82 -16.51
N PRO A 24 27.83 -13.06 -15.67
CA PRO A 24 27.64 -12.95 -14.23
C PRO A 24 27.13 -11.54 -13.91
N PRO A 25 26.13 -11.41 -13.01
CA PRO A 25 25.53 -10.13 -12.70
C PRO A 25 26.62 -9.16 -12.26
N THR A 26 26.52 -7.92 -12.72
CA THR A 26 27.43 -6.87 -12.28
C THR A 26 27.30 -6.68 -10.76
N PRO A 27 28.35 -6.19 -10.06
CA PRO A 27 28.28 -5.95 -8.62
C PRO A 27 27.07 -5.08 -8.20
N ASP A 28 26.65 -4.17 -9.09
CA ASP A 28 25.49 -3.28 -8.90
C ASP A 28 24.15 -4.03 -9.05
N GLU A 29 24.03 -4.96 -10.00
CA GLU A 29 22.86 -5.85 -10.12
C GLU A 29 22.76 -6.86 -8.98
N ALA A 30 23.91 -7.37 -8.52
CA ALA A 30 23.96 -8.23 -7.35
C ALA A 30 23.57 -7.47 -6.07
N ALA A 31 23.98 -6.22 -5.92
CA ALA A 31 23.57 -5.34 -4.83
C ALA A 31 22.09 -4.97 -4.90
N LEU A 32 21.57 -4.67 -6.09
CA LEU A 32 20.14 -4.39 -6.32
C LEU A 32 19.29 -5.65 -6.05
N GLY A 33 19.72 -6.82 -6.53
CA GLY A 33 19.07 -8.09 -6.26
C GLY A 33 19.07 -8.43 -4.77
N ALA A 34 20.17 -8.17 -4.07
CA ALA A 34 20.25 -8.33 -2.61
C ALA A 34 19.36 -7.34 -1.86
N ALA A 35 19.26 -6.08 -2.32
CA ALA A 35 18.39 -5.07 -1.72
C ALA A 35 16.90 -5.38 -1.93
N VAL A 36 16.51 -5.83 -3.12
CA VAL A 36 15.14 -6.27 -3.43
C VAL A 36 14.79 -7.52 -2.63
N LYS A 37 15.71 -8.49 -2.55
CA LYS A 37 15.53 -9.69 -1.75
C LYS A 37 15.43 -9.35 -0.25
N ALA A 38 16.27 -8.46 0.27
CA ALA A 38 16.20 -8.00 1.65
C ALA A 38 14.91 -7.20 1.95
N ALA A 39 14.38 -6.45 0.97
CA ALA A 39 13.10 -5.77 1.08
C ALA A 39 11.91 -6.74 1.09
N LEU A 40 11.97 -7.81 0.29
CA LEU A 40 10.96 -8.87 0.25
C LEU A 40 11.03 -9.78 1.50
N GLU A 41 12.23 -10.08 1.99
CA GLU A 41 12.48 -10.83 3.22
C GLU A 41 12.17 -10.00 4.48
N SER A 42 12.23 -8.66 4.38
CA SER A 42 11.69 -7.74 5.41
C SER A 42 10.16 -7.68 5.44
N GLY A 43 9.46 -8.61 4.77
CA GLY A 43 8.00 -8.78 4.87
C GLY A 43 7.49 -8.93 6.31
N ASP A 44 8.36 -9.26 7.27
CA ASP A 44 8.10 -9.21 8.72
C ASP A 44 7.68 -7.80 9.21
N ALA A 45 8.20 -6.73 8.59
CA ALA A 45 7.74 -5.37 8.89
C ALA A 45 6.31 -5.13 8.40
N GLY A 46 5.93 -5.68 7.24
CA GLY A 46 4.57 -5.59 6.72
C GLY A 46 3.57 -6.39 7.56
N GLU A 47 3.96 -7.57 8.03
CA GLU A 47 3.14 -8.42 8.89
C GLU A 47 2.97 -7.82 10.29
N ARG A 48 4.03 -7.27 10.89
CA ARG A 48 3.95 -6.53 12.17
C ARG A 48 3.10 -5.27 12.06
N VAL A 49 3.22 -4.51 10.97
CA VAL A 49 2.39 -3.33 10.71
C VAL A 49 0.92 -3.73 10.63
N LEU A 50 0.59 -4.83 9.93
CA LEU A 50 -0.78 -5.36 9.88
C LEU A 50 -1.33 -5.77 11.25
N VAL A 51 -0.50 -6.36 12.13
CA VAL A 51 -0.91 -6.69 13.50
C VAL A 51 -1.17 -5.44 14.33
N GLU A 52 -0.25 -4.47 14.32
CA GLU A 52 -0.39 -3.19 15.06
C GLU A 52 -1.61 -2.39 14.56
N GLU A 53 -1.86 -2.37 13.25
CA GLU A 53 -3.05 -1.74 12.65
C GLU A 53 -4.34 -2.41 13.15
N MET A 54 -4.38 -3.74 13.17
CA MET A 54 -5.54 -4.49 13.65
C MET A 54 -5.79 -4.28 15.14
N GLU A 55 -4.75 -4.19 15.96
CA GLU A 55 -4.88 -3.84 17.39
C GLU A 55 -5.42 -2.42 17.58
N ALA A 56 -4.89 -1.45 16.84
CA ALA A 56 -5.37 -0.07 16.89
C ALA A 56 -6.85 0.05 16.46
N LEU A 57 -7.26 -0.70 15.42
CA LEU A 57 -8.65 -0.77 14.99
C LEU A 57 -9.56 -1.43 16.05
N ARG A 58 -9.07 -2.46 16.75
CA ARG A 58 -9.81 -3.09 17.88
C ARG A 58 -9.98 -2.13 19.06
N GLU A 59 -8.99 -1.30 19.35
CA GLU A 59 -9.12 -0.27 20.38
C GLU A 59 -10.22 0.75 20.03
N VAL A 60 -10.33 1.14 18.75
CA VAL A 60 -11.47 1.96 18.28
C VAL A 60 -12.78 1.20 18.47
N ALA A 61 -12.83 -0.09 18.11
CA ALA A 61 -14.02 -0.93 18.31
C ALA A 61 -14.46 -1.02 19.77
N SER A 62 -13.51 -1.20 20.69
CA SER A 62 -13.73 -1.23 22.14
C SER A 62 -14.35 0.08 22.65
N ARG A 63 -13.83 1.23 22.21
CA ARG A 63 -14.31 2.56 22.67
C ARG A 63 -15.73 2.89 22.21
N HIS A 64 -16.14 2.42 21.04
CA HIS A 64 -17.45 2.71 20.45
C HIS A 64 -18.43 1.52 20.51
N GLY A 65 -18.08 0.43 21.22
CA GLY A 65 -18.64 -0.93 21.13
C GLY A 65 -20.15 -1.16 21.28
N ALA A 66 -20.97 -0.11 21.40
CA ALA A 66 -22.42 -0.18 21.35
C ALA A 66 -23.02 0.15 19.96
N SER A 67 -22.25 0.78 19.06
CA SER A 67 -22.77 1.29 17.79
C SER A 67 -22.61 0.28 16.66
N ARG A 68 -23.74 -0.22 16.12
CA ARG A 68 -23.75 -1.15 14.97
C ARG A 68 -23.55 -0.47 13.60
N GLN A 69 -23.63 0.85 13.55
CA GLN A 69 -23.48 1.65 12.34
C GLN A 69 -22.24 2.54 12.46
N VAL A 70 -21.56 2.73 11.33
CA VAL A 70 -20.41 3.65 11.25
C VAL A 70 -20.94 5.07 11.21
N SER A 71 -20.67 5.83 12.28
CA SER A 71 -20.88 7.27 12.29
C SER A 71 -19.65 8.00 11.75
N GLU A 72 -19.78 9.29 11.49
CA GLU A 72 -18.64 10.15 11.12
C GLU A 72 -17.53 10.07 12.17
N ALA A 73 -17.87 10.11 13.47
CA ALA A 73 -16.89 10.00 14.55
C ALA A 73 -16.13 8.67 14.52
N ILE A 74 -16.84 7.56 14.28
CA ILE A 74 -16.22 6.22 14.15
C ILE A 74 -15.30 6.19 12.93
N ALA A 75 -15.74 6.71 11.79
CA ALA A 75 -14.93 6.76 10.58
C ALA A 75 -13.63 7.57 10.79
N VAL A 76 -13.72 8.72 11.47
CA VAL A 76 -12.55 9.54 11.81
C VAL A 76 -11.60 8.79 12.72
N ASP A 77 -12.09 8.12 13.76
CA ASP A 77 -11.24 7.41 14.71
C ASP A 77 -10.56 6.18 14.08
N LEU A 78 -11.25 5.46 13.19
CA LEU A 78 -10.67 4.35 12.43
C LEU A 78 -9.52 4.84 11.54
N VAL A 79 -9.74 5.93 10.81
CA VAL A 79 -8.69 6.51 9.96
C VAL A 79 -7.53 7.05 10.80
N ALA A 80 -7.82 7.73 11.91
CA ALA A 80 -6.80 8.26 12.80
C ALA A 80 -5.91 7.16 13.39
N ALA A 81 -6.50 6.01 13.77
CA ALA A 81 -5.76 4.85 14.25
C ALA A 81 -4.76 4.34 13.19
N ILE A 82 -5.22 4.14 11.95
CA ILE A 82 -4.37 3.69 10.83
C ILE A 82 -3.27 4.71 10.50
N LEU A 83 -3.60 6.00 10.50
CA LEU A 83 -2.61 7.06 10.26
C LEU A 83 -1.55 7.07 11.36
N THR A 84 -1.94 6.87 12.62
CA THR A 84 -1.01 6.89 13.74
C THR A 84 -0.03 5.72 13.66
N VAL A 85 -0.50 4.52 13.32
CA VAL A 85 0.36 3.34 13.17
C VAL A 85 1.33 3.51 12.00
N ASN A 86 0.82 3.85 10.81
CA ASN A 86 1.65 3.95 9.60
C ASN A 86 2.62 5.12 9.60
N TYR A 87 2.26 6.23 10.25
CA TYR A 87 3.03 7.47 10.22
C TYR A 87 3.62 7.83 11.58
N ARG A 88 3.75 6.88 12.52
CA ARG A 88 4.33 7.11 13.87
C ARG A 88 5.70 7.80 13.85
N GLY A 89 6.49 7.60 12.79
CA GLY A 89 7.80 8.24 12.62
C GLY A 89 7.75 9.72 12.25
N LEU A 90 6.60 10.22 11.80
CA LEU A 90 6.42 11.63 11.42
C LEU A 90 6.02 12.45 12.66
N LYS A 91 6.94 13.31 13.12
CA LYS A 91 6.66 14.26 14.20
C LYS A 91 5.74 15.37 13.70
N ARG A 92 4.43 15.18 13.84
CA ARG A 92 3.40 16.19 13.58
C ARG A 92 2.53 16.41 14.83
N PRO A 93 1.95 17.62 15.00
CA PRO A 93 1.02 17.89 16.09
C PRO A 93 -0.20 16.95 16.05
N PRO A 94 -0.79 16.58 17.20
CA PRO A 94 -1.99 15.73 17.25
C PRO A 94 -3.16 16.27 16.43
N ASP A 95 -3.36 17.60 16.44
CA ASP A 95 -4.43 18.25 15.69
C ASP A 95 -4.29 18.09 14.16
N PHE A 96 -3.05 17.96 13.68
CA PHE A 96 -2.79 17.72 12.26
C PHE A 96 -3.36 16.36 11.85
N TRP A 97 -3.09 15.31 12.62
CA TRP A 97 -3.58 13.96 12.34
C TRP A 97 -5.10 13.88 12.45
N LYS A 98 -5.68 14.53 13.46
CA LYS A 98 -7.14 14.60 13.61
C LYS A 98 -7.82 15.31 12.43
N SER A 99 -7.26 16.44 11.98
CA SER A 99 -7.80 17.17 10.81
C SER A 99 -7.64 16.37 9.52
N MET A 100 -6.52 15.66 9.34
CA MET A 100 -6.31 14.79 8.19
C MET A 100 -7.31 13.62 8.19
N ALA A 101 -7.47 12.96 9.34
CA ALA A 101 -8.41 11.86 9.51
C ALA A 101 -9.85 12.30 9.20
N ALA A 102 -10.26 13.49 9.66
CA ALA A 102 -11.56 14.07 9.35
C ALA A 102 -11.80 14.24 7.84
N LYS A 103 -10.82 14.78 7.12
CA LYS A 103 -10.93 14.97 5.66
C LYS A 103 -11.02 13.64 4.91
N ILE A 104 -10.20 12.66 5.28
CA ILE A 104 -10.23 11.33 4.65
C ILE A 104 -11.56 10.62 4.96
N ALA A 105 -12.02 10.68 6.20
CA ALA A 105 -13.29 10.09 6.60
C ALA A 105 -14.47 10.71 5.83
N ALA A 106 -14.48 12.03 5.65
CA ALA A 106 -15.51 12.70 4.84
C ALA A 106 -15.54 12.14 3.40
N VAL A 107 -14.38 12.05 2.74
CA VAL A 107 -14.28 11.49 1.37
C VAL A 107 -14.75 10.03 1.33
N LEU A 108 -14.43 9.22 2.35
CA LEU A 108 -14.88 7.83 2.42
C LEU A 108 -16.40 7.72 2.59
N LEU A 109 -17.02 8.63 3.34
CA LEU A 109 -18.46 8.64 3.57
C LEU A 109 -19.24 9.23 2.38
N GLU A 110 -18.63 10.09 1.57
CA GLU A 110 -19.22 10.61 0.34
C GLU A 110 -19.31 9.54 -0.78
N SER A 111 -18.51 8.48 -0.68
CA SER A 111 -18.48 7.39 -1.66
C SER A 111 -19.29 6.17 -1.16
N PRO A 112 -20.41 5.80 -1.82
CA PRO A 112 -21.25 4.67 -1.37
C PRO A 112 -20.49 3.35 -1.28
N SER A 113 -19.53 3.12 -2.18
CA SER A 113 -18.74 1.88 -2.19
C SER A 113 -17.69 1.86 -1.09
N ALA A 114 -17.09 3.01 -0.75
CA ALA A 114 -16.16 3.12 0.37
C ALA A 114 -16.89 3.03 1.71
N GLN A 115 -18.06 3.67 1.82
CA GLN A 115 -18.93 3.55 2.98
C GLN A 115 -19.33 2.09 3.23
N ALA A 116 -19.79 1.36 2.21
CA ALA A 116 -20.15 -0.05 2.37
C ALA A 116 -18.96 -0.93 2.82
N ARG A 117 -17.75 -0.64 2.35
CA ARG A 117 -16.52 -1.33 2.79
C ARG A 117 -16.19 -0.99 4.24
N LEU A 118 -16.31 0.28 4.63
CA LEU A 118 -16.05 0.74 5.99
C LEU A 118 -17.06 0.15 6.98
N GLU A 119 -18.33 0.09 6.62
CA GLU A 119 -19.37 -0.57 7.41
C GLU A 119 -19.13 -2.08 7.57
N ASN A 120 -18.70 -2.76 6.50
CA ASN A 120 -18.36 -4.19 6.57
C ASN A 120 -17.13 -4.42 7.48
N LEU A 121 -16.08 -3.60 7.33
CA LEU A 121 -14.92 -3.64 8.22
C LEU A 121 -15.33 -3.44 9.68
N TRP A 122 -16.13 -2.42 9.95
CA TRP A 122 -16.64 -2.11 11.28
C TRP A 122 -17.43 -3.27 11.87
N ARG A 123 -18.34 -3.85 11.09
CA ARG A 123 -19.14 -5.01 11.51
C ARG A 123 -18.26 -6.19 11.91
N ARG A 124 -17.22 -6.48 11.13
CA ARG A 124 -16.26 -7.55 11.45
C ARG A 124 -15.47 -7.24 12.72
N LEU A 125 -15.07 -5.99 12.92
CA LEU A 125 -14.35 -5.58 14.12
C LEU A 125 -15.20 -5.77 15.38
N ILE A 126 -16.48 -5.36 15.35
CA ILE A 126 -17.38 -5.54 16.51
C ILE A 126 -17.76 -7.01 16.74
N GLU A 127 -17.88 -7.83 15.68
CA GLU A 127 -18.16 -9.27 15.81
C GLU A 127 -16.99 -10.01 16.46
N LEU A 128 -15.75 -9.64 16.12
CA LEU A 128 -14.53 -10.21 16.70
C LEU A 128 -14.22 -9.71 18.12
N HIS A 129 -14.94 -8.69 18.61
CA HIS A 129 -14.69 -8.05 19.90
C HIS A 129 -15.95 -7.97 20.79
N GLY A 130 -17.04 -8.62 20.39
CA GLY A 130 -18.26 -8.71 21.17
C GLY A 130 -18.08 -9.59 22.42
N PRO A 131 -18.96 -9.45 23.44
CA PRO A 131 -18.84 -10.11 24.74
C PRO A 131 -18.94 -11.66 24.74
N ASP A 132 -19.04 -12.29 23.56
CA ASP A 132 -19.10 -13.74 23.37
C ASP A 132 -17.78 -14.33 22.79
N ALA A 133 -16.69 -13.55 22.74
CA ALA A 133 -15.35 -13.99 22.32
C ALA A 133 -14.43 -14.30 23.52
#